data_AF-A0A368F456-F1
#
_entry.id   AF-A0A368F456-F1
#
_cell.length_a   1.000
_cell.length_b   1.000
_cell.length_c   1.000
_cell.angle_alpha   90.00
_cell.angle_beta   90.00
_cell.angle_gamma   90.00
#
_symmetry.space_group_name_H-M   'P 1'
#
loop_
_entity.id
_entity.type
_entity.pdbx_description
1 polymer ?
#
loop_
_entity_poly.entity_id
_entity_poly.type
_entity_poly.pdbx_seq_one_letter_code
_entity_poly.pdbx_strand_id
1 'polypeptide(L)' 'MATDFDTLFEKAGVPSHEREAVRSELLKGSTHHTTRGSKAALYVRDLLLSNEDVLATLIEIYYHDFIEFDFPFPALSN' A
#
# COMPACT_ATOMS: atom_id res chain seq x y z
N MET A 1 -0.10 -8.27 13.96
CA MET A 1 0.85 -7.85 12.90
C MET A 1 2.21 -8.51 13.08
N ALA A 2 3.09 -8.05 13.99
CA ALA A 2 4.43 -8.65 14.13
C ALA A 2 4.43 -10.14 14.52
N THR A 3 3.50 -10.56 15.40
CA THR A 3 3.33 -11.96 15.81
C THR A 3 2.78 -12.85 14.68
N ASP A 4 1.94 -12.28 13.80
CA ASP A 4 1.37 -13.02 12.67
C ASP A 4 2.44 -13.31 11.61
N PHE A 5 3.36 -12.36 11.39
CA PHE A 5 4.52 -12.55 10.53
C PHE A 5 5.51 -13.57 11.11
N ASP A 6 5.78 -13.54 12.42
CA ASP A 6 6.70 -14.47 13.05
C ASP A 6 6.24 -15.94 12.92
N THR A 7 4.94 -16.19 13.14
CA THR A 7 4.36 -17.53 12.95
C THR A 7 4.34 -17.99 11.49
N LEU A 8 4.20 -17.07 10.53
CA LEU A 8 4.33 -17.37 9.10
C LEU A 8 5.77 -17.78 8.74
N PHE A 9 6.77 -17.01 9.19
CA PHE A 9 8.17 -17.27 8.91
C PHE A 9 8.67 -18.54 9.61
N GLU A 10 8.16 -18.83 10.80
CA GLU A 10 8.43 -20.09 11.47
C GLU A 10 7.92 -21.29 10.65
N LYS A 11 6.69 -21.22 10.14
CA LYS A 11 6.13 -22.27 9.25
C LYS A 11 6.89 -22.41 7.94
N ALA A 12 7.48 -21.33 7.44
CA ALA A 12 8.32 -21.33 6.24
C ALA A 12 9.75 -21.83 6.51
N GLY A 13 10.11 -22.16 7.76
CA GLY A 13 11.42 -22.68 8.11
C GLY A 13 12.51 -21.62 8.24
N VAL A 14 12.15 -20.34 8.43
CA VAL A 14 13.11 -19.25 8.58
C VAL A 14 13.84 -19.38 9.93
N PRO A 15 15.18 -19.34 9.96
CA PRO A 15 15.97 -19.40 11.18
C PRO A 15 15.59 -18.33 12.21
N SER A 16 15.67 -18.66 13.50
CA SER A 16 15.24 -17.78 14.59
C SER A 16 15.95 -16.42 14.62
N HIS A 17 17.26 -16.39 14.31
CA HIS A 17 18.04 -15.14 14.29
C HIS A 17 17.58 -14.15 13.20
N GLU A 18 17.12 -14.65 12.05
CA GLU A 18 16.55 -13.84 10.98
C GLU A 18 15.14 -13.34 11.36
N ARG A 19 14.33 -14.20 11.99
CA ARG A 19 13.00 -13.82 12.50
C ARG A 19 13.09 -12.75 13.58
N GLU A 20 14.07 -12.84 14.48
CA GLU A 20 14.32 -11.82 15.50
C GLU A 20 14.70 -10.47 14.89
N ALA A 21 15.55 -10.47 13.86
CA ALA A 21 15.91 -9.25 13.13
C ALA A 21 14.67 -8.60 12.50
N VAL A 22 13.86 -9.37 11.77
CA VAL A 22 12.61 -8.91 11.15
C VAL A 22 11.62 -8.40 12.20
N ARG A 23 11.44 -9.13 13.30
CA ARG A 23 10.57 -8.72 14.41
C ARG A 23 11.04 -7.40 15.02
N SER A 24 12.35 -7.23 15.19
CA SER A 24 12.92 -5.99 15.74
C SER A 24 12.63 -4.79 14.83
N GLU A 25 12.72 -4.95 13.51
CA GLU A 25 12.40 -3.89 12.55
C GLU A 25 10.89 -3.59 12.50
N LEU A 26 10.04 -4.62 12.51
CA LEU A 26 8.58 -4.43 12.54
C LEU A 26 8.11 -3.71 13.81
N LEU A 27 8.83 -3.87 14.93
CA LEU A 27 8.55 -3.21 16.20
C LEU A 27 9.06 -1.76 16.27
N LYS A 28 10.04 -1.36 15.45
CA LYS A 28 10.56 0.02 15.42
C LYS A 28 9.51 1.05 15.00
N GLY A 29 8.36 0.60 14.49
CA GLY A 29 7.25 1.46 14.11
C GLY A 29 7.51 2.19 12.80
N SER A 30 6.47 2.32 11.99
CA SER A 30 6.56 3.13 10.77
C SER A 30 6.83 4.59 11.15
N THR A 31 7.77 5.22 10.45
CA THR A 31 8.03 6.65 10.53
C THR A 31 6.71 7.42 10.47
N HIS A 32 6.52 8.36 11.40
CA HIS A 32 5.29 9.15 11.61
C HIS A 32 4.89 10.09 10.45
N HIS A 33 5.47 9.89 9.26
CA HIS A 33 5.23 10.64 8.02
C HIS A 33 4.22 9.96 7.10
N THR A 34 3.30 9.17 7.67
CA THR A 34 2.17 8.66 6.91
C THR A 34 1.23 9.83 6.61
N THR A 35 1.28 10.34 5.38
CA THR A 35 0.25 11.23 4.81
C THR A 35 -1.08 10.50 4.60
N ARG A 36 -1.11 9.17 4.80
CA ARG A 36 -2.28 8.31 4.71
C ARG A 36 -3.35 8.81 5.68
N GLY A 37 -4.50 9.25 5.14
CA GLY A 37 -5.62 9.77 5.93
C GLY A 37 -5.46 11.22 6.40
N SER A 38 -4.39 11.93 6.00
CA SER A 38 -4.30 13.36 6.24
C SER A 38 -5.37 14.12 5.44
N LYS A 39 -5.79 15.28 5.95
CA LYS A 39 -6.76 16.14 5.24
C LYS A 39 -6.29 16.52 3.83
N ALA A 40 -4.99 16.73 3.66
CA ALA A 40 -4.40 17.04 2.35
C ALA A 40 -4.52 15.85 1.39
N ALA A 41 -4.23 14.63 1.84
CA ALA A 41 -4.36 13.43 1.02
C ALA A 41 -5.82 13.16 0.63
N LEU A 42 -6.76 13.36 1.55
CA LEU A 42 -8.19 13.24 1.26
C LEU A 42 -8.64 14.27 0.23
N TYR A 43 -8.24 15.53 0.40
CA TYR A 43 -8.56 16.61 -0.55
C TYR A 43 -8.03 16.32 -1.96
N VAL A 44 -6.77 15.89 -2.07
CA VAL A 44 -6.17 15.54 -3.37
C VAL A 44 -6.86 14.33 -3.99
N ARG A 45 -7.22 13.32 -3.19
CA ARG A 45 -7.98 12.17 -3.67
C ARG A 45 -9.34 12.58 -4.23
N ASP A 46 -10.07 13.41 -3.49
CA ASP A 46 -11.39 13.88 -3.93
C ASP A 46 -11.28 14.71 -5.22
N LEU A 47 -10.26 15.57 -5.32
CA LEU A 47 -9.99 16.34 -6.53
C LEU A 47 -9.68 15.44 -7.73
N LEU A 48 -8.82 14.44 -7.54
CA LEU A 48 -8.45 13.47 -8.57
C LEU A 48 -9.68 12.69 -9.07
N LEU A 49 -10.52 12.22 -8.16
CA LEU A 49 -11.71 11.44 -8.50
C LEU A 49 -12.83 12.29 -9.11
N SER A 50 -12.82 13.61 -8.89
CA SER A 50 -13.80 14.54 -9.46
C SER A 50 -13.49 15.02 -10.87
N ASN A 51 -12.28 14.74 -11.38
CA ASN A 51 -11.83 15.18 -12.70
C ASN A 51 -11.52 13.97 -13.58
N GLU A 52 -12.42 13.68 -14.52
CA GLU A 52 -12.34 12.49 -15.38
C GLU A 52 -11.10 12.50 -16.29
N ASP A 53 -10.71 13.66 -16.83
CA ASP A 53 -9.54 13.76 -17.72
C ASP A 53 -8.24 13.43 -16.96
N VAL A 54 -8.11 13.97 -15.75
CA VAL A 54 -6.94 13.72 -14.88
C VAL A 54 -6.93 12.27 -14.43
N LEU A 55 -8.09 11.71 -14.07
CA LEU A 55 -8.22 10.32 -13.66
C LEU A 55 -7.87 9.36 -14.81
N ALA A 56 -8.36 9.62 -16.02
CA ALA A 56 -8.04 8.85 -17.22
C ALA A 56 -6.53 8.88 -17.51
N THR A 57 -5.91 10.06 -17.47
CA THR A 57 -4.46 10.20 -17.65
C THR A 57 -3.68 9.39 -16.62
N LEU A 58 -4.11 9.39 -15.36
CA LEU A 58 -3.44 8.61 -14.31
C LEU A 58 -3.61 7.10 -14.53
N ILE A 59 -4.80 6.66 -14.92
CA ILE A 59 -5.03 5.25 -15.28
C ILE A 59 -4.14 4.83 -16.44
N GLU A 60 -3.95 5.68 -17.45
CA GLU A 60 -3.06 5.38 -18.58
C GLU A 60 -1.58 5.24 -18.15
N ILE A 61 -1.09 6.15 -17.30
CA ILE A 61 0.29 6.10 -16.79
C ILE A 61 0.55 4.79 -16.04
N TYR A 62 -0.40 4.35 -15.22
CA TYR A 62 -0.27 3.19 -14.34
C TYR A 62 -1.02 1.95 -14.85
N TYR A 63 -1.41 1.93 -16.13
CA TYR A 63 -2.26 0.87 -16.68
C TYR A 63 -1.68 -0.53 -16.42
N HIS A 64 -0.37 -0.68 -16.65
CA HIS A 64 0.32 -1.95 -16.43
C HIS A 64 0.28 -2.40 -14.97
N ASP A 65 0.44 -1.49 -14.02
CA ASP A 65 0.40 -1.81 -12.60
C ASP A 65 -0.99 -2.31 -12.18
N PHE A 66 -2.07 -1.73 -12.74
CA PHE A 66 -3.42 -2.24 -12.49
C PHE A 66 -3.57 -3.70 -12.94
N ILE A 67 -2.97 -4.08 -14.06
CA ILE A 67 -3.03 -5.44 -14.61
C ILE A 67 -2.11 -6.39 -13.85
N GLU A 68 -0.84 -6.03 -13.64
CA GLU A 68 0.18 -6.90 -13.05
C GLU A 68 -0.13 -7.24 -11.58
N PHE A 69 -0.70 -6.28 -10.85
CA PHE A 69 -1.02 -6.43 -9.43
C PHE A 69 -2.50 -6.68 -9.15
N ASP A 70 -3.33 -6.88 -10.18
CA ASP A 70 -4.78 -7.11 -10.09
C ASP A 70 -5.50 -6.03 -9.25
N PHE A 71 -5.14 -4.76 -9.48
CA PHE A 71 -5.79 -3.63 -8.81
C PHE A 71 -7.09 -3.27 -9.53
N PRO A 72 -8.15 -2.88 -8.79
CA PRO A 72 -9.39 -2.46 -9.40
C PRO A 72 -9.21 -1.13 -10.13
N PHE A 73 -9.68 -1.07 -11.37
CA PHE A 73 -9.77 0.19 -12.09
C PHE A 73 -10.74 1.15 -11.37
N PRO A 74 -10.38 2.44 -11.22
CA PRO A 74 -11.31 3.44 -10.71
C PRO A 74 -12.52 3.54 -11.65
N ALA A 75 -13.74 3.61 -11.10
CA ALA A 75 -14.93 3.82 -11.91
C ALA A 75 -14.90 5.24 -12.48
N LEU A 76 -14.73 5.36 -13.79
CA LEU A 76 -15.04 6.59 -14.52
C LEU A 76 -16.56 6.75 -14.46
N SER A 77 -17.05 7.86 -13.90
CA SER A 77 -18.45 8.23 -14.07
C SER A 77 -18.72 8.41 -15.57
N ASN A 78 -19.84 7.86 -16.05
CA ASN A 78 -20.33 8.07 -17.42
C ASN A 78 -21.21 9.32 -17.47
#